data_AF-A0AAF1K448-F1
#
_entry.id   AF-A0AAF1K448-F1
#
_cell.length_a   1.000
_cell.length_b   1.000
_cell.length_c   1.000
_cell.angle_alpha   90.00
_cell.angle_beta   90.00
_cell.angle_gamma   90.00
#
_symmetry.space_group_name_H-M   'P 1'
#
loop_
_entity.id
_entity.type
_entity.pdbx_description
1 polymer ?
#
loop_
_entity_poly.entity_id
_entity_poly.type
_entity_poly.pdbx_seq_one_letter_code
_entity_poly.pdbx_strand_id
1 'polypeptide(L)'
;MAPNLRTNPLATGKTGPVAGAAGRDTRLDVLRALALIAIFINHVPGQIFENLTTKNFGFSDSAEAFVLISGISIALAYGGRFVVGNRLAASYKAVRRAGTLYLAHMITTFMTIGLFITGAWLFSRPGLLCEINILPVLTNLTAGIPSLLLLGHQIGYNNILPMYGALLLMVPAILWLEALSPKLLLMVSATVWMAAGVYQIAPHNFLLPGFWFLNPLSWQFLFVIGIVCMMHVRRGGTLPQNPALFALAAAYVALSFVWVAFKLWVLGEFLASTGLPPVIIGFDKTFLSLPRLLHVLALAYLVINIPAISRWLRLSADNPLTVLGRHSLNIFAAGTILAMTGQVLLYVTNNDHVVGPLFVVFGIVVQFYYADHLETKRIAERNRSRGISPAAAMALPARRDPR
;
A
#
# COMPACT_ATOMS: atom_id res chain seq x y z
N MET A 1 31.94 -1.81 -74.86
CA MET A 1 31.25 -0.77 -74.06
C MET A 1 30.28 -1.48 -73.13
N ALA A 2 30.64 -1.61 -71.85
CA ALA A 2 29.85 -2.29 -70.82
C ALA A 2 28.85 -1.31 -70.17
N PRO A 3 27.63 -1.72 -69.79
CA PRO A 3 26.70 -0.86 -69.06
C PRO A 3 27.07 -0.79 -67.57
N ASN A 4 27.02 0.44 -67.04
CA ASN A 4 27.38 0.84 -65.69
C ASN A 4 26.58 0.13 -64.58
N LEU A 5 27.28 -0.59 -63.70
CA LEU A 5 26.80 -0.97 -62.37
C LEU A 5 26.76 0.29 -61.49
N ARG A 6 25.55 0.75 -61.14
CA ARG A 6 25.35 1.79 -60.12
C ARG A 6 25.68 1.21 -58.75
N THR A 7 26.76 1.69 -58.15
CA THR A 7 27.10 1.49 -56.74
C THR A 7 26.12 2.28 -55.88
N ASN A 8 25.43 1.57 -54.99
CA ASN A 8 24.50 2.15 -54.02
C ASN A 8 25.33 2.64 -52.81
N PRO A 9 25.39 3.94 -52.47
CA PRO A 9 26.07 4.36 -51.26
C PRO A 9 25.25 3.93 -50.04
N LEU A 10 25.89 3.13 -49.18
CA LEU A 10 25.41 2.73 -47.86
C LEU A 10 24.93 3.98 -47.10
N ALA A 11 23.61 4.12 -46.98
CA ALA A 11 23.00 5.07 -46.08
C ALA A 11 23.41 4.70 -44.65
N THR A 12 24.35 5.47 -44.10
CA THR A 12 24.71 5.46 -42.69
C THR A 12 23.48 5.90 -41.90
N GLY A 13 22.68 4.91 -41.51
CA GLY A 13 21.57 5.10 -40.60
C GLY A 13 22.07 5.78 -39.34
N LYS A 14 21.72 7.05 -39.16
CA LYS A 14 21.73 7.68 -37.84
C LYS A 14 20.78 6.85 -36.99
N THR A 15 21.36 5.95 -36.20
CA THR A 15 20.70 5.30 -35.08
C THR A 15 20.26 6.43 -34.16
N GLY A 16 18.99 6.82 -34.29
CA GLY A 16 18.32 7.62 -33.28
C GLY A 16 18.51 6.93 -31.93
N PRO A 17 18.57 7.70 -30.83
CA PRO A 17 18.85 7.13 -29.52
C PRO A 17 17.88 5.98 -29.29
N VAL A 18 18.43 4.76 -29.21
CA VAL A 18 17.73 3.58 -28.72
C VAL A 18 17.13 4.04 -27.41
N ALA A 19 15.80 4.03 -27.31
CA ALA A 19 15.07 4.43 -26.11
C ALA A 19 15.59 3.61 -24.94
N GLY A 20 16.57 4.17 -24.22
CA GLY A 20 17.12 3.59 -23.02
C GLY A 20 15.96 3.38 -22.06
N ALA A 21 15.88 2.17 -21.51
CA ALA A 21 14.83 1.72 -20.61
C ALA A 21 14.29 2.88 -19.76
N ALA A 22 13.08 3.34 -20.09
CA ALA A 22 12.45 4.43 -19.36
C ALA A 22 12.50 4.08 -17.87
N GLY A 23 13.21 4.90 -17.10
CA GLY A 23 13.49 4.63 -15.69
C GLY A 23 12.20 4.38 -14.90
N ARG A 24 12.28 3.54 -13.88
CA ARG A 24 11.18 3.30 -12.93
C ARG A 24 10.68 4.65 -12.38
N ASP A 25 9.37 4.88 -12.44
CA ASP A 25 8.77 6.08 -11.86
C ASP A 25 8.88 6.05 -10.33
N THR A 26 9.77 6.89 -9.80
CA THR A 26 10.09 6.94 -8.36
C THR A 26 8.96 7.54 -7.52
N ARG A 27 8.04 8.30 -8.14
CA ARG A 27 6.91 8.92 -7.43
C ARG A 27 6.05 7.90 -6.70
N LEU A 28 5.81 6.75 -7.31
CA LEU A 28 5.03 5.68 -6.70
C LEU A 28 5.74 5.08 -5.49
N ASP A 29 7.07 4.95 -5.54
CA ASP A 29 7.83 4.48 -4.40
C ASP A 29 7.80 5.49 -3.26
N VAL A 30 8.00 6.79 -3.54
CA VAL A 30 7.90 7.86 -2.53
C VAL A 30 6.51 7.90 -1.90
N LEU A 31 5.44 7.82 -2.69
CA LEU A 31 4.07 7.78 -2.15
C LEU A 31 3.83 6.53 -1.27
N ARG A 32 4.36 5.36 -1.65
CA ARG A 32 4.29 4.17 -0.78
C ARG A 32 5.05 4.39 0.53
N ALA A 33 6.23 5.01 0.48
CA ALA A 33 7.01 5.31 1.67
C ALA A 33 6.27 6.24 2.64
N LEU A 34 5.69 7.32 2.12
CA LEU A 34 4.89 8.25 2.92
C LEU A 34 3.67 7.56 3.55
N ALA A 35 2.98 6.71 2.79
CA ALA A 35 1.88 5.92 3.32
C ALA A 35 2.32 4.96 4.44
N LEU A 36 3.47 4.28 4.28
CA LEU A 36 4.01 3.36 5.30
C LEU A 36 4.41 4.10 6.58
N ILE A 37 5.07 5.25 6.47
CA ILE A 37 5.44 6.09 7.62
C ILE A 37 4.18 6.54 8.36
N ALA A 38 3.18 7.04 7.63
CA ALA A 38 1.92 7.48 8.24
C ALA A 38 1.12 6.32 8.85
N ILE A 39 1.15 5.13 8.26
CA ILE A 39 0.57 3.90 8.85
C ILE A 39 1.27 3.58 10.17
N PHE A 40 2.62 3.58 10.19
CA PHE A 40 3.40 3.30 11.40
C PHE A 40 3.06 4.29 12.52
N ILE A 41 3.08 5.59 12.24
CA ILE A 41 2.70 6.65 13.19
C ILE A 41 1.30 6.37 13.77
N ASN A 42 0.33 6.04 12.93
CA ASN A 42 -1.05 5.78 13.33
C ASN A 42 -1.26 4.44 14.05
N HIS A 43 -0.28 3.54 14.00
CA HIS A 43 -0.31 2.26 14.71
C HIS A 43 0.36 2.33 16.09
N VAL A 44 0.82 3.52 16.49
CA VAL A 44 1.29 3.83 17.83
C VAL A 44 0.39 4.96 18.35
N PRO A 45 -0.82 4.67 18.87
CA PRO A 45 -1.80 5.68 19.27
C PRO A 45 -1.40 6.35 20.60
N GLY A 46 -1.86 7.58 20.84
CA GLY A 46 -1.62 8.33 22.09
C GLY A 46 -0.44 9.30 22.06
N GLN A 47 0.23 9.43 20.91
CA GLN A 47 1.38 10.31 20.71
C GLN A 47 1.06 11.47 19.75
N ILE A 48 1.83 12.56 19.82
CA ILE A 48 1.51 13.83 19.15
C ILE A 48 1.54 13.81 17.61
N PHE A 49 2.38 12.98 17.00
CA PHE A 49 2.54 12.86 15.55
C PHE A 49 1.33 12.21 14.88
N GLU A 50 0.52 11.44 15.59
CA GLU A 50 -0.71 10.87 15.00
C GLU A 50 -1.64 11.99 14.48
N ASN A 51 -1.65 13.14 15.16
CA ASN A 51 -2.40 14.35 14.78
C ASN A 51 -1.95 14.99 13.46
N LEU A 52 -0.73 14.67 12.99
CA LEU A 52 -0.18 15.18 11.74
C LEU A 52 -0.52 14.29 10.53
N THR A 53 -1.25 13.19 10.74
CA THR A 53 -1.61 12.28 9.66
C THR A 53 -3.05 12.51 9.19
N THR A 54 -3.32 12.10 7.95
CA THR A 54 -4.64 12.31 7.29
C THR A 54 -5.81 11.68 8.05
N LYS A 55 -5.56 10.73 8.96
CA LYS A 55 -6.55 10.17 9.89
C LYS A 55 -7.27 11.25 10.71
N ASN A 56 -6.60 12.36 11.01
CA ASN A 56 -7.10 13.40 11.91
C ASN A 56 -7.60 14.68 11.22
N PHE A 57 -7.55 14.75 9.88
CA PHE A 57 -7.96 15.94 9.15
C PHE A 57 -8.63 15.65 7.81
N GLY A 58 -9.08 14.41 7.57
CA GLY A 58 -9.84 14.04 6.39
C GLY A 58 -10.63 12.75 6.58
N PHE A 59 -11.51 12.44 5.63
CA PHE A 59 -12.39 11.27 5.72
C PHE A 59 -11.64 9.95 5.47
N SER A 60 -10.53 9.99 4.72
CA SER A 60 -9.68 8.84 4.44
C SER A 60 -8.30 8.99 5.07
N ASP A 61 -7.68 7.87 5.39
CA ASP A 61 -6.33 7.79 5.93
C ASP A 61 -5.34 7.17 4.91
N SER A 62 -4.17 6.79 5.40
CA SER A 62 -3.10 6.24 4.57
C SER A 62 -3.42 4.86 3.99
N ALA A 63 -4.38 4.12 4.56
CA ALA A 63 -4.78 2.81 4.06
C ALA A 63 -5.43 2.91 2.66
N GLU A 64 -6.31 3.89 2.44
CA GLU A 64 -6.94 4.07 1.12
C GLU A 64 -5.90 4.44 0.06
N ALA A 65 -4.99 5.38 0.38
CA ALA A 65 -3.90 5.74 -0.51
C ALA A 65 -3.02 4.51 -0.82
N PHE A 66 -2.69 3.72 0.19
CA PHE A 66 -1.88 2.51 0.04
C PHE A 66 -2.56 1.46 -0.88
N VAL A 67 -3.87 1.25 -0.75
CA VAL A 67 -4.62 0.29 -1.58
C VAL A 67 -4.76 0.80 -3.02
N LEU A 68 -5.03 2.09 -3.22
CA LEU A 68 -5.06 2.69 -4.56
C LEU A 68 -3.71 2.54 -5.27
N ILE A 69 -2.61 2.87 -4.59
CA ILE A 69 -1.25 2.72 -5.12
C ILE A 69 -0.91 1.24 -5.36
N SER A 70 -1.41 0.33 -4.53
CA SER A 70 -1.24 -1.10 -4.73
C SER A 70 -1.91 -1.57 -6.04
N GLY A 71 -3.11 -1.08 -6.35
CA GLY A 71 -3.76 -1.33 -7.65
C GLY A 71 -2.92 -0.87 -8.84
N ILE A 72 -2.40 0.36 -8.77
CA ILE A 72 -1.47 0.91 -9.79
C ILE A 72 -0.23 0.02 -9.95
N SER A 73 0.32 -0.45 -8.82
CA SER A 73 1.52 -1.29 -8.79
C SER A 73 1.28 -2.66 -9.44
N ILE A 74 0.09 -3.23 -9.24
CA ILE A 74 -0.32 -4.50 -9.84
C ILE A 74 -0.51 -4.37 -11.35
N ALA A 75 -1.13 -3.29 -11.82
CA ALA A 75 -1.22 -2.99 -13.25
C ALA A 75 0.16 -2.85 -13.92
N LEU A 76 1.14 -2.23 -13.24
CA LEU A 76 2.53 -2.15 -13.73
C LEU A 76 3.25 -3.51 -13.73
N ALA A 77 3.05 -4.33 -12.69
CA ALA A 77 3.77 -5.60 -12.54
C ALA A 77 3.22 -6.74 -13.43
N TYR A 78 1.90 -6.77 -13.62
CA TYR A 78 1.18 -7.89 -14.25
C TYR A 78 0.41 -7.48 -15.50
N GLY A 79 -0.10 -6.26 -15.58
CA GLY A 79 -1.03 -5.86 -16.65
C GLY A 79 -0.44 -5.95 -18.06
N GLY A 80 0.87 -5.75 -18.23
CA GLY A 80 1.53 -5.87 -19.54
C GLY A 80 1.85 -7.31 -19.94
N ARG A 81 1.81 -8.23 -18.97
CA ARG A 81 2.15 -9.64 -19.13
C ARG A 81 0.92 -10.52 -19.24
N PHE A 82 -0.27 -9.98 -18.95
CA PHE A 82 -1.55 -10.69 -18.99
C PHE A 82 -2.11 -10.76 -20.42
N VAL A 83 -1.31 -11.30 -21.33
CA VAL A 83 -1.67 -11.54 -22.74
C VAL A 83 -2.05 -13.00 -22.94
N VAL A 84 -2.77 -13.30 -24.02
CA VAL A 84 -3.12 -14.67 -24.42
C VAL A 84 -1.85 -15.54 -24.46
N GLY A 85 -1.88 -16.73 -23.86
CA GLY A 85 -0.73 -17.63 -23.70
C GLY A 85 0.08 -17.47 -22.41
N ASN A 86 0.07 -16.28 -21.77
CA ASN A 86 0.85 -16.02 -20.54
C ASN A 86 -0.03 -15.75 -19.30
N ARG A 87 -1.36 -15.80 -19.44
CA ARG A 87 -2.33 -15.54 -18.36
C ARG A 87 -2.11 -16.44 -17.15
N LEU A 88 -1.92 -17.74 -17.35
CA LEU A 88 -1.71 -18.70 -16.26
C LEU A 88 -0.45 -18.39 -15.45
N ALA A 89 0.67 -18.09 -16.10
CA ALA A 89 1.92 -17.75 -15.42
C ALA A 89 1.81 -16.42 -14.65
N ALA A 90 1.11 -15.42 -15.19
CA ALA A 90 0.83 -14.18 -14.49
C ALA A 90 -0.08 -14.40 -13.27
N SER A 91 -1.15 -15.20 -13.42
CA SER A 91 -2.06 -15.57 -12.34
C SER A 91 -1.35 -16.33 -11.22
N TYR A 92 -0.53 -17.33 -11.57
CA TYR A 92 0.25 -18.09 -10.59
C TYR A 92 1.19 -17.20 -9.79
N LYS A 93 1.86 -16.23 -10.43
CA LYS A 93 2.70 -15.26 -9.72
C LYS A 93 1.91 -14.36 -8.75
N ALA A 94 0.68 -13.98 -9.10
CA ALA A 94 -0.19 -13.21 -8.20
C ALA A 94 -0.62 -14.04 -6.99
N VAL A 95 -1.04 -15.29 -7.21
CA VAL A 95 -1.42 -16.23 -6.14
C VAL A 95 -0.25 -16.56 -5.22
N ARG A 96 0.94 -16.84 -5.78
CA ARG A 96 2.16 -17.05 -4.99
C ARG A 96 2.50 -15.82 -4.13
N ARG A 97 2.27 -14.62 -4.66
CA ARG A 97 2.45 -13.38 -3.90
C ARG A 97 1.44 -13.26 -2.77
N ALA A 98 0.18 -13.68 -2.96
CA ALA A 98 -0.80 -13.76 -1.88
C ALA A 98 -0.32 -14.69 -0.74
N GLY A 99 0.25 -15.84 -1.06
CA GLY A 99 0.87 -16.73 -0.06
C GLY A 99 2.04 -16.08 0.71
N THR A 100 2.84 -15.24 0.04
CA THR A 100 3.90 -14.45 0.71
C THR A 100 3.31 -13.44 1.71
N LEU A 101 2.20 -12.79 1.35
CA LEU A 101 1.51 -11.86 2.25
C LEU A 101 0.86 -12.57 3.43
N TYR A 102 0.28 -13.75 3.19
CA TYR A 102 -0.27 -14.60 4.25
C TYR A 102 0.83 -14.97 5.26
N LEU A 103 1.99 -15.43 4.80
CA LEU A 103 3.10 -15.75 5.70
C LEU A 103 3.60 -14.52 6.47
N ALA A 104 3.74 -13.38 5.81
CA ALA A 104 4.13 -12.13 6.48
C ALA A 104 3.09 -11.71 7.55
N HIS A 105 1.80 -11.88 7.26
CA HIS A 105 0.73 -11.65 8.22
C HIS A 105 0.81 -12.62 9.40
N MET A 106 1.01 -13.93 9.16
CA MET A 106 1.18 -14.90 10.24
C MET A 106 2.35 -14.55 11.14
N ILE A 107 3.52 -14.23 10.57
CA ILE A 107 4.71 -13.85 11.34
C ILE A 107 4.42 -12.62 12.21
N THR A 108 3.86 -11.56 11.62
CA THR A 108 3.55 -10.32 12.37
C THR A 108 2.49 -10.56 13.44
N THR A 109 1.46 -11.35 13.17
CA THR A 109 0.41 -11.72 14.12
C THR A 109 0.96 -12.50 15.31
N PHE A 110 1.75 -13.56 15.09
CA PHE A 110 2.32 -14.34 16.20
C PHE A 110 3.35 -13.53 17.00
N MET A 111 4.18 -12.71 16.33
CA MET A 111 5.08 -11.78 17.03
C MET A 111 4.31 -10.78 17.89
N THR A 112 3.20 -10.25 17.39
CA THR A 112 2.34 -9.31 18.13
C THR A 112 1.76 -9.97 19.37
N ILE A 113 1.17 -11.16 19.23
CA ILE A 113 0.63 -11.93 20.38
C ILE A 113 1.74 -12.18 21.41
N GLY A 114 2.93 -12.61 20.96
CA GLY A 114 4.08 -12.83 21.83
C GLY A 114 4.53 -11.57 22.57
N LEU A 115 4.58 -10.42 21.88
CA LEU A 115 4.93 -9.12 22.47
C LEU A 115 3.94 -8.69 23.56
N PHE A 116 2.64 -8.80 23.31
CA PHE A 116 1.61 -8.41 24.27
C PHE A 116 1.54 -9.36 25.46
N ILE A 117 1.69 -10.68 25.26
CA ILE A 117 1.80 -11.65 26.36
C ILE A 117 3.04 -11.37 27.22
N THR A 118 4.18 -11.15 26.57
CA THR A 118 5.44 -10.86 27.28
C THR A 118 5.35 -9.54 28.03
N GLY A 119 4.76 -8.50 27.43
CA GLY A 119 4.54 -7.22 28.07
C GLY A 119 3.59 -7.32 29.27
N ALA A 120 2.49 -8.06 29.12
CA ALA A 120 1.53 -8.30 30.21
C ALA A 120 2.20 -8.95 31.42
N TRP A 121 3.05 -9.95 31.16
CA TRP A 121 3.80 -10.66 32.19
C TRP A 121 4.91 -9.79 32.80
N LEU A 122 5.81 -9.25 31.97
CA LEU A 122 7.01 -8.51 32.40
C LEU A 122 6.67 -7.26 33.21
N PHE A 123 5.63 -6.53 32.80
CA PHE A 123 5.21 -5.29 33.45
C PHE A 123 4.08 -5.48 34.47
N SER A 124 3.63 -6.73 34.72
CA SER A 124 2.49 -7.03 35.59
C SER A 124 1.22 -6.24 35.20
N ARG A 125 0.96 -6.14 33.89
CA ARG A 125 -0.19 -5.41 33.31
C ARG A 125 -1.08 -6.38 32.50
N PRO A 126 -1.93 -7.19 33.14
CA PRO A 126 -2.76 -8.17 32.43
C PRO A 126 -3.75 -7.54 31.44
N GLY A 127 -4.10 -6.26 31.61
CA GLY A 127 -4.96 -5.52 30.70
C GLY A 127 -4.42 -5.41 29.27
N LEU A 128 -3.11 -5.57 29.06
CA LEU A 128 -2.52 -5.69 27.71
C LEU A 128 -3.14 -6.85 26.90
N LEU A 129 -3.59 -7.93 27.54
CA LEU A 129 -4.20 -9.06 26.84
C LEU A 129 -5.59 -8.71 26.27
N CYS A 130 -6.26 -7.70 26.82
CA CYS A 130 -7.55 -7.21 26.36
C CYS A 130 -7.43 -6.28 25.15
N GLU A 131 -6.23 -5.78 24.87
CA GLU A 131 -5.99 -4.90 23.75
C GLU A 131 -6.01 -5.65 22.42
N ILE A 132 -6.32 -4.91 21.35
CA ILE A 132 -6.19 -5.32 19.95
C ILE A 132 -6.79 -6.70 19.61
N ASN A 133 -7.83 -7.12 20.33
CA ASN A 133 -8.54 -8.39 20.16
C ASN A 133 -7.67 -9.65 20.37
N ILE A 134 -6.68 -9.62 21.26
CA ILE A 134 -5.89 -10.83 21.56
C ILE A 134 -6.66 -11.80 22.47
N LEU A 135 -7.39 -11.28 23.47
CA LEU A 135 -8.03 -12.08 24.51
C LEU A 135 -8.90 -13.24 23.99
N PRO A 136 -9.78 -13.06 22.97
CA PRO A 136 -10.66 -14.14 22.50
C PRO A 136 -9.90 -15.38 22.01
N VAL A 137 -8.71 -15.19 21.43
CA VAL A 137 -7.85 -16.29 20.98
C VAL A 137 -7.30 -17.05 22.19
N LEU A 138 -6.83 -16.32 23.20
CA LEU A 138 -6.17 -16.92 24.37
C LEU A 138 -7.15 -17.65 25.28
N THR A 139 -8.39 -17.18 25.38
CA THR A 139 -9.44 -17.81 26.20
C THR A 139 -10.00 -19.09 25.59
N ASN A 140 -9.87 -19.28 24.28
CA ASN A 140 -10.34 -20.47 23.58
C ASN A 140 -9.35 -20.86 22.48
N LEU A 141 -8.27 -21.56 22.84
CA LEU A 141 -7.21 -21.93 21.90
C LEU A 141 -7.68 -22.92 20.82
N THR A 142 -8.65 -23.78 21.13
CA THR A 142 -9.15 -24.80 20.19
C THR A 142 -9.91 -24.17 19.02
N ALA A 143 -10.70 -23.12 19.26
CA ALA A 143 -11.31 -22.32 18.20
C ALA A 143 -10.38 -21.20 17.71
N GLY A 144 -9.56 -20.65 18.58
CA GLY A 144 -8.73 -19.47 18.35
C GLY A 144 -7.60 -19.70 17.36
N ILE A 145 -6.84 -20.79 17.51
CA ILE A 145 -5.72 -21.10 16.60
C ILE A 145 -6.22 -21.34 15.16
N PRO A 146 -7.24 -22.18 14.90
CA PRO A 146 -7.82 -22.30 13.57
C PRO A 146 -8.36 -20.97 13.04
N SER A 147 -9.00 -20.16 13.89
CA SER A 147 -9.54 -18.86 13.48
C SER A 147 -8.44 -17.91 13.02
N LEU A 148 -7.28 -17.87 13.68
CA LEU A 148 -6.13 -17.08 13.21
C LEU A 148 -5.58 -17.60 11.88
N LEU A 149 -5.33 -18.91 11.78
CA LEU A 149 -4.74 -19.54 10.59
C LEU A 149 -5.65 -19.42 9.35
N LEU A 150 -6.96 -19.53 9.55
CA LEU A 150 -7.95 -19.39 8.48
C LEU A 150 -8.36 -17.93 8.23
N LEU A 151 -7.71 -16.97 8.90
CA LEU A 151 -8.03 -15.54 8.85
C LEU A 151 -9.46 -15.20 9.32
N GLY A 152 -10.17 -16.14 9.93
CA GLY A 152 -11.48 -15.97 10.55
C GLY A 152 -11.44 -15.13 11.82
N HIS A 153 -10.27 -14.94 12.42
CA HIS A 153 -10.05 -13.92 13.43
C HIS A 153 -8.75 -13.17 13.11
N GLN A 154 -8.81 -11.84 13.21
CA GLN A 154 -7.67 -10.98 12.96
C GLN A 154 -7.50 -10.06 14.15
N ILE A 155 -6.27 -10.00 14.67
CA ILE A 155 -5.93 -9.02 15.70
C ILE A 155 -5.92 -7.61 15.10
N GLY A 156 -6.22 -6.62 15.94
CA GLY A 156 -6.24 -5.21 15.57
C GLY A 156 -4.90 -4.78 14.98
N TYR A 157 -4.92 -3.75 14.11
CA TYR A 157 -3.74 -3.18 13.45
C TYR A 157 -3.00 -4.11 12.45
N ASN A 158 -3.40 -5.37 12.31
CA ASN A 158 -2.79 -6.33 11.38
C ASN A 158 -3.69 -6.69 10.17
N ASN A 159 -4.76 -5.93 9.93
CA ASN A 159 -5.86 -6.33 9.03
C ASN A 159 -5.60 -6.08 7.53
N ILE A 160 -4.64 -5.22 7.18
CA ILE A 160 -4.42 -4.82 5.77
C ILE A 160 -3.78 -5.92 4.91
N LEU A 161 -2.92 -6.77 5.51
CA LEU A 161 -2.27 -7.86 4.78
C LEU A 161 -3.27 -8.97 4.38
N PRO A 162 -4.17 -9.46 5.26
CA PRO A 162 -5.24 -10.39 4.88
C PRO A 162 -6.08 -9.87 3.72
N MET A 163 -6.56 -8.61 3.83
CA MET A 163 -7.34 -7.98 2.77
C MET A 163 -6.54 -7.93 1.47
N TYR A 164 -5.26 -7.52 1.51
CA TYR A 164 -4.45 -7.43 0.30
C TYR A 164 -4.14 -8.80 -0.32
N GLY A 165 -3.96 -9.82 0.51
CA GLY A 165 -3.89 -11.22 0.08
C GLY A 165 -5.14 -11.63 -0.69
N ALA A 166 -6.33 -11.34 -0.17
CA ALA A 166 -7.60 -11.60 -0.86
C ALA A 166 -7.70 -10.84 -2.20
N LEU A 167 -7.30 -9.56 -2.25
CA LEU A 167 -7.26 -8.79 -3.50
C LEU A 167 -6.32 -9.42 -4.53
N LEU A 168 -5.15 -9.94 -4.11
CA LEU A 168 -4.22 -10.64 -5.01
C LEU A 168 -4.80 -11.96 -5.55
N LEU A 169 -5.61 -12.66 -4.78
CA LEU A 169 -6.33 -13.84 -5.27
C LEU A 169 -7.40 -13.47 -6.30
N MET A 170 -7.97 -12.26 -6.23
CA MET A 170 -8.92 -11.73 -7.22
C MET A 170 -8.23 -11.18 -8.49
N VAL A 171 -6.93 -10.87 -8.46
CA VAL A 171 -6.19 -10.29 -9.60
C VAL A 171 -6.36 -11.05 -10.91
N PRO A 172 -6.31 -12.40 -10.97
CA PRO A 172 -6.56 -13.14 -12.20
C PRO A 172 -7.91 -12.79 -12.86
N ALA A 173 -8.98 -12.75 -12.07
CA ALA A 173 -10.31 -12.41 -12.55
C ALA A 173 -10.41 -10.92 -12.92
N ILE A 174 -9.82 -10.04 -12.10
CA ILE A 174 -9.77 -8.60 -12.36
C ILE A 174 -9.07 -8.31 -13.69
N LEU A 175 -7.87 -8.86 -13.93
CA LEU A 175 -7.12 -8.65 -15.17
C LEU A 175 -7.79 -9.30 -16.38
N TRP A 176 -8.51 -10.40 -16.19
CA TRP A 176 -9.31 -11.00 -17.25
C TRP A 176 -10.47 -10.08 -17.67
N LEU A 177 -11.23 -9.53 -16.71
CA LEU A 177 -12.28 -8.54 -16.99
C LEU A 177 -11.70 -7.24 -17.58
N GLU A 178 -10.55 -6.78 -17.07
CA GLU A 178 -9.84 -5.61 -17.59
C GLU A 178 -9.48 -5.76 -19.07
N ALA A 179 -9.01 -6.96 -19.46
CA ALA A 179 -8.66 -7.28 -20.83
C ALA A 179 -9.89 -7.39 -21.75
N LEU A 180 -11.07 -7.73 -21.22
CA LEU A 180 -12.33 -7.72 -21.98
C LEU A 180 -12.85 -6.31 -22.17
N SER A 181 -13.00 -5.56 -21.08
CA SER A 181 -13.44 -4.16 -21.10
C SER A 181 -13.17 -3.50 -19.74
N PRO A 182 -12.36 -2.43 -19.69
CA PRO A 182 -12.15 -1.68 -18.45
C PRO A 182 -13.45 -1.11 -17.87
N LYS A 183 -14.42 -0.76 -18.74
CA LYS A 183 -15.75 -0.29 -18.31
C LYS A 183 -16.54 -1.41 -17.62
N LEU A 184 -16.52 -2.62 -18.19
CA LEU A 184 -17.18 -3.78 -17.58
C LEU A 184 -16.59 -4.08 -16.20
N LEU A 185 -15.26 -4.09 -16.09
CA LEU A 185 -14.59 -4.29 -14.81
C LEU A 185 -15.02 -3.24 -13.76
N LEU A 186 -15.04 -1.95 -14.13
CA LEU A 186 -15.48 -0.90 -13.20
C LEU A 186 -16.94 -1.07 -12.79
N MET A 187 -17.84 -1.41 -13.71
CA MET A 187 -19.25 -1.65 -13.39
C MET A 187 -19.42 -2.84 -12.45
N VAL A 188 -18.81 -3.99 -12.76
CA VAL A 188 -18.88 -5.18 -11.89
C VAL A 188 -18.32 -4.87 -10.51
N SER A 189 -17.15 -4.23 -10.45
CA SER A 189 -16.48 -3.89 -9.21
C SER A 189 -17.29 -2.89 -8.36
N ALA A 190 -17.89 -1.87 -8.99
CA ALA A 190 -18.77 -0.92 -8.32
C ALA A 190 -20.04 -1.58 -7.77
N THR A 191 -20.65 -2.50 -8.55
CA THR A 191 -21.83 -3.25 -8.10
C THR A 191 -21.50 -4.14 -6.90
N VAL A 192 -20.37 -4.84 -6.93
CA VAL A 192 -19.92 -5.66 -5.78
C VAL A 192 -19.69 -4.79 -4.55
N TRP A 193 -19.02 -3.64 -4.67
CA TRP A 193 -18.81 -2.71 -3.56
C TRP A 193 -20.13 -2.17 -3.00
N MET A 194 -21.04 -1.73 -3.86
CA MET A 194 -22.33 -1.19 -3.46
C MET A 194 -23.19 -2.26 -2.78
N ALA A 195 -23.31 -3.45 -3.38
CA ALA A 195 -24.08 -4.55 -2.79
C ALA A 195 -23.49 -4.98 -1.44
N ALA A 196 -22.16 -5.11 -1.35
CA ALA A 196 -21.49 -5.44 -0.10
C ALA A 196 -21.76 -4.39 0.98
N GLY A 197 -21.73 -3.10 0.63
CA GLY A 197 -22.01 -2.01 1.56
C GLY A 197 -23.48 -1.86 1.96
N VAL A 198 -24.43 -2.02 1.03
CA VAL A 198 -25.87 -1.91 1.30
C VAL A 198 -26.36 -3.09 2.13
N TYR A 199 -25.97 -4.30 1.75
CA TYR A 199 -26.41 -5.54 2.41
C TYR A 199 -25.44 -6.02 3.51
N GLN A 200 -24.41 -5.25 3.82
CA GLN A 200 -23.40 -5.54 4.85
C GLN A 200 -22.76 -6.92 4.67
N ILE A 201 -22.42 -7.28 3.42
CA ILE A 201 -21.81 -8.57 3.08
C ILE A 201 -20.29 -8.46 3.20
N ALA A 202 -19.72 -9.21 4.15
CA ALA A 202 -18.28 -9.31 4.34
C ALA A 202 -17.91 -10.68 4.95
N PRO A 203 -16.63 -11.11 4.86
CA PRO A 203 -16.17 -12.28 5.61
C PRO A 203 -16.37 -12.05 7.12
N HIS A 204 -16.95 -13.04 7.79
CA HIS A 204 -17.30 -12.94 9.21
C HIS A 204 -16.10 -13.20 10.13
N ASN A 205 -16.13 -12.62 11.32
CA ASN A 205 -15.23 -12.99 12.40
C ASN A 205 -15.77 -14.25 13.12
N PHE A 206 -14.91 -15.24 13.37
CA PHE A 206 -15.29 -16.54 13.95
C PHE A 206 -15.41 -16.50 15.47
N LEU A 207 -14.69 -15.59 16.14
CA LEU A 207 -14.64 -15.52 17.60
C LEU A 207 -15.45 -14.35 18.18
N LEU A 208 -15.63 -13.29 17.39
CA LEU A 208 -16.34 -12.09 17.79
C LEU A 208 -17.48 -11.78 16.80
N PRO A 209 -18.57 -11.14 17.24
CA PRO A 209 -19.58 -10.62 16.33
C PRO A 209 -18.97 -9.64 15.33
N GLY A 210 -19.51 -9.64 14.10
CA GLY A 210 -19.12 -8.72 13.04
C GLY A 210 -18.23 -9.35 11.97
N PHE A 211 -17.48 -8.50 11.30
CA PHE A 211 -16.80 -8.82 10.04
C PHE A 211 -15.28 -8.60 10.12
N TRP A 212 -14.60 -9.00 9.05
CA TRP A 212 -13.26 -8.50 8.78
C TRP A 212 -13.26 -6.97 8.74
N PHE A 213 -12.36 -6.34 9.52
CA PHE A 213 -12.26 -4.88 9.61
C PHE A 213 -12.00 -4.18 8.27
N LEU A 214 -11.37 -4.86 7.31
CA LEU A 214 -11.22 -4.39 5.94
C LEU A 214 -11.88 -5.40 5.01
N ASN A 215 -13.10 -5.11 4.56
CA ASN A 215 -13.87 -6.01 3.72
C ASN A 215 -13.28 -6.06 2.28
N PRO A 216 -12.71 -7.20 1.84
CA PRO A 216 -12.12 -7.28 0.51
C PRO A 216 -13.14 -7.06 -0.63
N LEU A 217 -14.43 -7.33 -0.40
CA LEU A 217 -15.48 -7.10 -1.41
C LEU A 217 -15.74 -5.61 -1.67
N SER A 218 -15.58 -4.78 -0.63
CA SER A 218 -15.69 -3.33 -0.74
C SER A 218 -14.38 -2.71 -1.24
N TRP A 219 -13.26 -3.10 -0.62
CA TRP A 219 -11.95 -2.51 -0.88
C TRP A 219 -11.39 -2.85 -2.26
N GLN A 220 -11.85 -3.94 -2.89
CA GLN A 220 -11.46 -4.25 -4.26
C GLN A 220 -11.84 -3.14 -5.25
N PHE A 221 -12.85 -2.32 -4.98
CA PHE A 221 -13.24 -1.26 -5.91
C PHE A 221 -12.17 -0.18 -6.05
N LEU A 222 -11.64 0.33 -4.93
CA LEU A 222 -10.54 1.30 -4.96
C LEU A 222 -9.27 0.71 -5.60
N PHE A 223 -9.00 -0.56 -5.33
CA PHE A 223 -7.89 -1.28 -5.95
C PHE A 223 -8.06 -1.42 -7.47
N VAL A 224 -9.27 -1.75 -7.93
CA VAL A 224 -9.64 -1.84 -9.35
C VAL A 224 -9.54 -0.48 -10.04
N ILE A 225 -9.97 0.62 -9.39
CA ILE A 225 -9.78 1.97 -9.93
C ILE A 225 -8.29 2.24 -10.19
N GLY A 226 -7.42 1.90 -9.24
CA GLY A 226 -5.96 2.01 -9.42
C GLY A 226 -5.44 1.19 -10.60
N ILE A 227 -5.93 -0.05 -10.78
CA ILE A 227 -5.56 -0.91 -11.91
C ILE A 227 -5.99 -0.28 -13.23
N VAL A 228 -7.26 0.11 -13.35
CA VAL A 228 -7.84 0.64 -14.59
C VAL A 228 -7.19 1.96 -14.99
N CYS A 229 -6.99 2.89 -14.05
CA CYS A 229 -6.31 4.15 -14.31
C CYS A 229 -4.90 3.93 -14.86
N MET A 230 -4.12 3.03 -14.26
CA MET A 230 -2.77 2.75 -14.73
C MET A 230 -2.78 2.00 -16.07
N MET A 231 -3.69 1.05 -16.29
CA MET A 231 -3.81 0.36 -17.59
C MET A 231 -4.19 1.33 -18.71
N HIS A 232 -5.10 2.27 -18.46
CA HIS A 232 -5.45 3.35 -19.39
C HIS A 232 -4.23 4.19 -19.76
N VAL A 233 -3.46 4.64 -18.76
CA VAL A 233 -2.23 5.42 -18.99
C VAL A 233 -1.18 4.62 -19.76
N ARG A 234 -1.03 3.32 -19.47
CA ARG A 234 -0.11 2.44 -20.21
C ARG A 234 -0.50 2.22 -21.67
N ARG A 235 -1.78 2.32 -22.00
CA ARG A 235 -2.29 2.28 -23.38
C ARG A 235 -2.16 3.62 -24.11
N GLY A 236 -1.49 4.61 -23.52
CA GLY A 236 -1.29 5.94 -24.09
C GLY A 236 -2.40 6.94 -23.74
N GLY A 237 -3.37 6.54 -22.92
CA GLY A 237 -4.39 7.45 -22.42
C GLY A 237 -3.83 8.48 -21.45
N THR A 238 -4.46 9.64 -21.36
CA THR A 238 -4.19 10.63 -20.32
C THR A 238 -5.36 10.65 -19.33
N LEU A 239 -5.06 11.00 -18.08
CA LEU A 239 -6.10 11.29 -17.11
C LEU A 239 -6.61 12.72 -17.36
N PRO A 240 -7.93 12.96 -17.32
CA PRO A 240 -8.50 14.24 -17.70
C PRO A 240 -8.06 15.35 -16.73
N GLN A 241 -7.57 16.46 -17.29
CA GLN A 241 -7.30 17.69 -16.56
C GLN A 241 -8.47 18.64 -16.79
N ASN A 242 -9.42 18.68 -15.86
CA ASN A 242 -10.64 19.49 -15.99
C ASN A 242 -10.70 20.49 -14.82
N PRO A 243 -10.75 21.81 -15.07
CA PRO A 243 -10.80 22.83 -14.01
C PRO A 243 -11.98 22.66 -13.05
N ALA A 244 -13.16 22.23 -13.55
CA ALA A 244 -14.32 21.99 -12.71
C ALA A 244 -14.12 20.77 -11.81
N LEU A 245 -13.57 19.68 -12.33
CA LEU A 245 -13.23 18.50 -11.51
C LEU A 245 -12.15 18.84 -10.47
N PHE A 246 -11.18 19.68 -10.83
CA PHE A 246 -10.16 20.17 -9.91
C PHE A 246 -10.79 20.97 -8.77
N ALA A 247 -11.66 21.93 -9.10
CA ALA A 247 -12.37 22.74 -8.12
C ALA A 247 -13.25 21.87 -7.20
N LEU A 248 -13.97 20.89 -7.75
CA LEU A 248 -14.78 19.94 -6.98
C LEU A 248 -13.91 19.08 -6.05
N ALA A 249 -12.79 18.54 -6.54
CA ALA A 249 -11.87 17.76 -5.72
C ALA A 249 -11.27 18.60 -4.59
N ALA A 250 -10.83 19.82 -4.90
CA ALA A 250 -10.29 20.76 -3.91
C ALA A 250 -11.34 21.15 -2.86
N ALA A 251 -12.56 21.48 -3.30
CA ALA A 251 -13.67 21.78 -2.41
C ALA A 251 -14.04 20.60 -1.53
N TYR A 252 -14.03 19.37 -2.06
CA TYR A 252 -14.34 18.18 -1.28
C TYR A 252 -13.26 17.86 -0.23
N VAL A 253 -11.98 18.02 -0.57
CA VAL A 253 -10.88 17.88 0.39
C VAL A 253 -10.95 18.97 1.46
N ALA A 254 -11.24 20.22 1.09
CA ALA A 254 -11.42 21.32 2.04
C ALA A 254 -12.63 21.09 2.96
N LEU A 255 -13.76 20.62 2.41
CA LEU A 255 -14.94 20.23 3.18
C LEU A 255 -14.60 19.14 4.18
N SER A 256 -13.89 18.10 3.74
CA SER A 256 -13.46 17.01 4.62
C SER A 256 -12.56 17.49 5.75
N PHE A 257 -11.62 18.40 5.44
CA PHE A 257 -10.78 19.04 6.44
C PHE A 257 -11.58 19.82 7.48
N VAL A 258 -12.48 20.70 7.03
CA VAL A 258 -13.35 21.49 7.93
C VAL A 258 -14.22 20.55 8.77
N TRP A 259 -14.81 19.53 8.17
CA TRP A 259 -15.68 18.59 8.86
C TRP A 259 -14.97 17.88 10.02
N VAL A 260 -13.77 17.36 9.77
CA VAL A 260 -12.99 16.62 10.77
C VAL A 260 -12.38 17.57 11.80
N ALA A 261 -11.77 18.68 11.37
CA ALA A 261 -11.10 19.64 12.25
C ALA A 261 -12.07 20.31 13.24
N PHE A 262 -13.28 20.65 12.78
CA PHE A 262 -14.33 21.25 13.62
C PHE A 262 -15.28 20.21 14.23
N LYS A 263 -14.98 18.90 14.11
CA LYS A 263 -15.74 17.80 14.70
C LYS A 263 -17.25 17.86 14.37
N LEU A 264 -17.61 18.13 13.11
CA LEU A 264 -19.00 18.30 12.66
C LEU A 264 -19.78 16.96 12.55
N TRP A 265 -19.48 15.98 13.39
CA TRP A 265 -20.04 14.63 13.33
C TRP A 265 -21.55 14.57 13.59
N VAL A 266 -22.11 15.58 14.26
CA VAL A 266 -23.57 15.74 14.42
C VAL A 266 -24.30 15.80 13.06
N LEU A 267 -23.67 16.36 12.02
CA LEU A 267 -24.23 16.36 10.67
C LEU A 267 -24.21 14.94 10.07
N GLY A 268 -23.21 14.14 10.41
CA GLY A 268 -23.12 12.74 10.00
C GLY A 268 -24.17 11.86 10.67
N GLU A 269 -24.44 12.10 11.95
CA GLU A 269 -25.53 11.46 12.69
C GLU A 269 -26.90 11.85 12.12
N PHE A 270 -27.09 13.12 11.78
CA PHE A 270 -28.30 13.57 11.09
C PHE A 270 -28.48 12.88 9.74
N LEU A 271 -27.41 12.79 8.93
CA LEU A 271 -27.47 12.04 7.67
C LEU A 271 -27.79 10.56 7.92
N ALA A 272 -27.18 9.92 8.92
CA ALA A 272 -27.49 8.54 9.30
C ALA A 272 -28.96 8.35 9.66
N SER A 273 -29.61 9.36 10.25
CA SER A 273 -31.03 9.32 10.60
C SER A 273 -31.97 9.33 9.39
N THR A 274 -31.50 9.68 8.19
CA THR A 274 -32.35 9.71 6.98
C THR A 274 -32.67 8.31 6.42
N GLY A 275 -32.13 7.25 7.01
CA GLY A 275 -32.37 5.86 6.59
C GLY A 275 -31.62 5.45 5.31
N LEU A 276 -30.73 6.29 4.80
CA LEU A 276 -29.87 5.91 3.66
C LEU A 276 -28.84 4.86 4.08
N PRO A 277 -28.40 3.97 3.17
CA PRO A 277 -27.42 2.94 3.50
C PRO A 277 -26.11 3.54 4.06
N PRO A 278 -25.52 2.97 5.13
CA PRO A 278 -24.30 3.48 5.74
C PRO A 278 -23.11 3.59 4.77
N VAL A 279 -23.07 2.77 3.72
CA VAL A 279 -22.04 2.87 2.68
C VAL A 279 -22.09 4.20 1.90
N ILE A 280 -23.24 4.86 1.79
CA ILE A 280 -23.41 6.11 1.04
C ILE A 280 -23.07 7.34 1.87
N ILE A 281 -23.54 7.36 3.12
CA ILE A 281 -23.54 8.55 3.98
C ILE A 281 -22.66 8.43 5.22
N GLY A 282 -22.28 7.19 5.58
CA GLY A 282 -21.44 6.93 6.73
C GLY A 282 -19.96 7.18 6.46
N PHE A 283 -19.16 6.99 7.50
CA PHE A 283 -17.70 7.13 7.48
C PHE A 283 -17.01 5.82 7.88
N ASP A 284 -17.67 4.70 7.65
CA ASP A 284 -17.15 3.39 7.99
C ASP A 284 -15.98 2.98 7.07
N LYS A 285 -14.96 2.38 7.68
CA LYS A 285 -13.76 1.87 7.02
C LYS A 285 -13.98 0.44 6.50
N THR A 286 -14.81 -0.34 7.19
CA THR A 286 -15.10 -1.75 6.86
C THR A 286 -15.56 -1.90 5.42
N PHE A 287 -16.59 -1.13 5.04
CA PHE A 287 -17.23 -1.17 3.73
C PHE A 287 -16.72 -0.11 2.75
N LEU A 288 -15.64 0.60 3.10
CA LEU A 288 -15.09 1.70 2.31
C LEU A 288 -16.22 2.65 1.87
N SER A 289 -16.83 3.32 2.83
CA SER A 289 -17.94 4.24 2.58
C SER A 289 -17.59 5.31 1.55
N LEU A 290 -18.61 5.72 0.79
CA LEU A 290 -18.52 6.65 -0.32
C LEU A 290 -17.81 7.96 0.04
N PRO A 291 -18.04 8.60 1.22
CA PRO A 291 -17.31 9.81 1.56
C PRO A 291 -15.80 9.60 1.61
N ARG A 292 -15.36 8.44 2.12
CA ARG A 292 -13.95 8.10 2.21
C ARG A 292 -13.36 7.75 0.85
N LEU A 293 -14.12 7.02 0.02
CA LEU A 293 -13.75 6.70 -1.36
C LEU A 293 -13.58 7.98 -2.20
N LEU A 294 -14.54 8.90 -2.15
CA LEU A 294 -14.45 10.17 -2.86
C LEU A 294 -13.28 11.01 -2.35
N HIS A 295 -13.00 10.97 -1.04
CA HIS A 295 -11.93 11.76 -0.45
C HIS A 295 -10.56 11.31 -0.94
N VAL A 296 -10.27 9.99 -0.92
CA VAL A 296 -8.99 9.48 -1.43
C VAL A 296 -8.84 9.72 -2.94
N LEU A 297 -9.92 9.61 -3.72
CA LEU A 297 -9.89 9.86 -5.16
C LEU A 297 -9.68 11.35 -5.47
N ALA A 298 -10.29 12.25 -4.70
CA ALA A 298 -10.08 13.69 -4.79
C ALA A 298 -8.61 14.04 -4.46
N LEU A 299 -8.05 13.49 -3.38
CA LEU A 299 -6.63 13.65 -3.04
C LEU A 299 -5.72 13.15 -4.16
N ALA A 300 -5.97 11.95 -4.69
CA ALA A 300 -5.19 11.40 -5.79
C ALA A 300 -5.28 12.28 -7.05
N TYR A 301 -6.47 12.79 -7.37
CA TYR A 301 -6.69 13.69 -8.49
C TYR A 301 -5.88 14.99 -8.33
N LEU A 302 -5.89 15.61 -7.15
CA LEU A 302 -5.10 16.81 -6.86
C LEU A 302 -3.59 16.53 -6.93
N VAL A 303 -3.12 15.42 -6.35
CA VAL A 303 -1.70 15.02 -6.40
C VAL A 303 -1.21 14.87 -7.85
N ILE A 304 -2.03 14.30 -8.73
CA ILE A 304 -1.68 14.10 -10.14
C ILE A 304 -1.72 15.42 -10.93
N ASN A 305 -2.68 16.31 -10.61
CA ASN A 305 -2.91 17.54 -11.37
C ASN A 305 -2.14 18.76 -10.85
N ILE A 306 -1.51 18.69 -9.68
CA ILE A 306 -0.65 19.77 -9.14
C ILE A 306 0.81 19.48 -9.53
N PRO A 307 1.41 20.20 -10.50
CA PRO A 307 2.75 19.89 -10.98
C PRO A 307 3.83 20.02 -9.91
N ALA A 308 3.65 20.92 -8.94
CA ALA A 308 4.55 21.09 -7.81
C ALA A 308 4.67 19.80 -6.98
N ILE A 309 3.54 19.14 -6.68
CA ILE A 309 3.52 17.86 -5.96
C ILE A 309 4.25 16.79 -6.77
N SER A 310 3.97 16.68 -8.07
CA SER A 310 4.68 15.71 -8.91
C SER A 310 6.19 15.98 -8.96
N ARG A 311 6.66 17.23 -8.87
CA ARG A 311 8.10 17.54 -8.82
C ARG A 311 8.71 17.11 -7.48
N TRP A 312 8.04 17.38 -6.37
CA TRP A 312 8.52 16.99 -5.04
C TRP A 312 8.57 15.47 -4.84
N LEU A 313 7.67 14.73 -5.47
CA LEU A 313 7.65 13.27 -5.41
C LEU A 313 8.68 12.60 -6.35
N ARG A 314 9.23 13.32 -7.34
CA ARG A 314 10.26 12.79 -8.26
C ARG A 314 11.63 12.89 -7.62
N LEU A 315 11.90 11.97 -6.70
CA LEU A 315 13.20 11.83 -6.04
C LEU A 315 14.10 10.85 -6.82
N SER A 316 15.42 10.92 -6.57
CA SER A 316 16.39 10.02 -7.17
C SER A 316 16.16 8.57 -6.74
N ALA A 317 16.66 7.61 -7.54
CA ALA A 317 16.51 6.19 -7.24
C ALA A 317 17.16 5.78 -5.91
N ASP A 318 18.20 6.51 -5.49
CA ASP A 318 18.94 6.27 -4.25
C ASP A 318 18.44 7.12 -3.08
N ASN A 319 17.39 7.93 -3.28
CA ASN A 319 16.80 8.69 -2.19
C ASN A 319 16.20 7.75 -1.13
N PRO A 320 16.43 8.00 0.18
CA PRO A 320 15.94 7.14 1.26
C PRO A 320 14.43 6.84 1.20
N LEU A 321 13.59 7.82 0.82
CA LEU A 321 12.15 7.59 0.67
C LEU A 321 11.84 6.64 -0.50
N THR A 322 12.57 6.78 -1.61
CA THR A 322 12.38 5.88 -2.75
C THR A 322 12.84 4.46 -2.42
N VAL A 323 13.94 4.32 -1.68
CA VAL A 323 14.44 3.03 -1.20
C VAL A 323 13.45 2.38 -0.23
N LEU A 324 12.96 3.11 0.77
CA LEU A 324 11.95 2.63 1.73
C LEU A 324 10.70 2.13 1.01
N GLY A 325 10.16 2.91 0.08
CA GLY A 325 8.96 2.55 -0.69
C GLY A 325 9.13 1.37 -1.66
N ARG A 326 10.37 1.09 -2.09
CA ARG A 326 10.71 -0.05 -2.95
C ARG A 326 10.64 -1.38 -2.19
N HIS A 327 10.91 -1.36 -0.89
CA HIS A 327 10.90 -2.53 -0.01
C HIS A 327 9.63 -2.62 0.86
N SER A 328 8.51 -2.14 0.34
CA SER A 328 7.29 -1.86 1.11
C SER A 328 6.80 -3.00 2.00
N LEU A 329 6.84 -4.26 1.55
CA LEU A 329 6.39 -5.40 2.37
C LEU A 329 7.27 -5.61 3.61
N ASN A 330 8.59 -5.55 3.44
CA ASN A 330 9.53 -5.77 4.54
C ASN A 330 9.44 -4.63 5.55
N ILE A 331 9.34 -3.39 5.06
CA ILE A 331 9.18 -2.21 5.91
C ILE A 331 7.83 -2.23 6.61
N PHE A 332 6.76 -2.61 5.93
CA PHE A 332 5.45 -2.79 6.56
C PHE A 332 5.54 -3.79 7.72
N ALA A 333 6.09 -4.99 7.49
CA ALA A 333 6.18 -6.02 8.52
C ALA A 333 7.02 -5.57 9.74
N ALA A 334 8.19 -4.96 9.49
CA ALA A 334 9.04 -4.41 10.55
C ALA A 334 8.35 -3.25 11.30
N GLY A 335 7.70 -2.34 10.56
CA GLY A 335 6.92 -1.23 11.10
C GLY A 335 5.76 -1.71 11.96
N THR A 336 5.03 -2.75 11.54
CA THR A 336 3.99 -3.38 12.37
C THR A 336 4.55 -3.91 13.68
N ILE A 337 5.65 -4.68 13.65
CA ILE A 337 6.26 -5.22 14.88
C ILE A 337 6.70 -4.08 15.80
N LEU A 338 7.39 -3.07 15.27
CA LEU A 338 7.79 -1.88 16.03
C LEU A 338 6.57 -1.14 16.59
N ALA A 339 5.50 -1.00 15.81
CA ALA A 339 4.30 -0.31 16.27
C ALA A 339 3.65 -1.06 17.44
N MET A 340 3.57 -2.39 17.37
CA MET A 340 3.05 -3.23 18.46
C MET A 340 3.91 -3.12 19.71
N THR A 341 5.24 -3.08 19.57
CA THR A 341 6.14 -2.75 20.70
C THR A 341 5.84 -1.36 21.28
N GLY A 342 5.59 -0.37 20.41
CA GLY A 342 5.19 0.98 20.82
C GLY A 342 3.87 1.01 21.59
N GLN A 343 2.87 0.23 21.18
CA GLN A 343 1.60 0.12 21.90
C GLN A 343 1.81 -0.46 23.31
N VAL A 344 2.59 -1.54 23.44
CA VAL A 344 2.93 -2.11 24.76
C VAL A 344 3.64 -1.06 25.62
N LEU A 345 4.63 -0.35 25.06
CA LEU A 345 5.39 0.69 25.76
C LEU A 345 4.50 1.85 26.23
N LEU A 346 3.63 2.36 25.36
CA LEU A 346 2.71 3.46 25.69
C LEU A 346 1.65 3.04 26.70
N TYR A 347 1.15 1.80 26.61
CA TYR A 347 0.24 1.26 27.60
C TYR A 347 0.86 1.25 29.00
N VAL A 348 2.11 0.76 29.14
CA VAL A 348 2.76 0.65 30.46
C VAL A 348 3.25 1.99 31.01
N THR A 349 3.45 2.98 30.13
CA THR A 349 3.84 4.35 30.50
C THR A 349 2.64 5.30 30.61
N ASN A 350 1.40 4.80 30.51
CA ASN A 350 0.16 5.60 30.53
C ASN A 350 0.15 6.73 29.49
N ASN A 351 0.56 6.43 28.27
CA ASN A 351 0.64 7.37 27.15
C ASN A 351 1.53 8.60 27.44
N ASP A 352 2.70 8.39 28.05
CA ASP A 352 3.63 9.47 28.35
C ASP A 352 3.93 10.32 27.10
N HIS A 353 3.80 11.64 27.26
CA HIS A 353 3.88 12.61 26.17
C HIS A 353 5.27 12.73 25.54
N VAL A 354 6.31 12.20 26.19
CA VAL A 354 7.70 12.21 25.72
C VAL A 354 8.09 10.84 25.15
N VAL A 355 7.75 9.76 25.85
CA VAL A 355 8.12 8.39 25.43
C VAL A 355 7.53 8.04 24.07
N GLY A 356 6.25 8.35 23.83
CA GLY A 356 5.57 8.05 22.56
C GLY A 356 6.25 8.71 21.36
N PRO A 357 6.42 10.04 21.35
CA PRO A 357 7.11 10.73 20.26
C PRO A 357 8.55 10.26 20.03
N LEU A 358 9.33 10.05 21.11
CA LEU A 358 10.70 9.54 20.98
C LEU A 358 10.72 8.14 20.36
N PHE A 359 9.82 7.26 20.77
CA PHE A 359 9.69 5.91 20.21
C PHE A 359 9.33 5.95 18.72
N VAL A 360 8.41 6.83 18.31
CA VAL A 360 8.01 6.98 16.91
C VAL A 360 9.17 7.49 16.05
N VAL A 361 9.92 8.50 16.52
CA VAL A 361 11.10 8.99 15.81
C VAL A 361 12.14 7.88 15.68
N PHE A 362 12.41 7.15 16.76
CA PHE A 362 13.30 5.99 16.75
C PHE A 362 12.84 4.93 15.74
N GLY A 363 11.56 4.55 15.77
CA GLY A 363 10.99 3.55 14.87
C GLY A 363 11.05 3.98 13.39
N ILE A 364 10.92 5.27 13.09
CA ILE A 364 11.10 5.79 11.72
C ILE A 364 12.57 5.65 11.30
N VAL A 365 13.53 6.03 12.16
CA VAL A 365 14.97 5.90 11.88
C VAL A 365 15.35 4.44 11.64
N VAL A 366 14.87 3.52 12.48
CA VAL A 366 15.11 2.07 12.31
C VAL A 366 14.56 1.56 10.98
N GLN A 367 13.37 2.01 10.57
CA GLN A 367 12.79 1.64 9.27
C GLN A 367 13.63 2.14 8.09
N PHE A 368 14.17 3.36 8.15
CA PHE A 368 15.08 3.87 7.11
C PHE A 368 16.38 3.08 7.06
N TYR A 369 17.00 2.78 8.21
CA TYR A 369 18.21 1.96 8.27
C TYR A 369 17.96 0.55 7.71
N TYR A 370 16.83 -0.06 8.08
CA TYR A 370 16.47 -1.37 7.57
C TYR A 370 16.22 -1.36 6.05
N ALA A 371 15.60 -0.29 5.51
CA ALA A 371 15.41 -0.13 4.08
C ALA A 371 16.74 -0.04 3.32
N ASP A 372 17.71 0.73 3.85
CA ASP A 372 19.04 0.85 3.28
C ASP A 372 19.80 -0.48 3.30
N HIS A 373 19.72 -1.23 4.41
CA HIS A 373 20.30 -2.57 4.51
C HIS A 373 19.72 -3.53 3.45
N LEU A 374 18.40 -3.52 3.24
CA LEU A 374 17.74 -4.33 2.22
C LEU A 374 18.16 -3.95 0.80
N GLU A 375 18.37 -2.65 0.54
CA GLU A 375 18.82 -2.18 -0.76
C GLU A 375 20.28 -2.57 -1.04
N THR A 376 21.15 -2.44 -0.04
CA THR A 376 22.55 -2.89 -0.13
C THR A 376 22.62 -4.39 -0.43
N LYS A 377 21.82 -5.20 0.27
CA LYS A 377 21.72 -6.65 0.01
C LYS A 377 21.24 -6.94 -1.41
N ARG A 378 20.19 -6.26 -1.88
CA ARG A 378 19.66 -6.40 -3.24
C ARG A 378 20.71 -6.04 -4.30
N ILE A 379 21.46 -4.95 -4.11
CA ILE A 379 22.52 -4.53 -5.04
C ILE A 379 23.64 -5.57 -5.06
N ALA A 380 24.05 -6.08 -3.89
CA ALA A 380 25.06 -7.12 -3.80
C ALA A 380 24.64 -8.41 -4.51
N GLU A 381 23.40 -8.88 -4.32
CA GLU A 381 22.84 -10.05 -5.03
C GLU A 381 22.78 -9.83 -6.54
N ARG A 382 22.38 -8.63 -6.98
CA ARG A 382 22.37 -8.25 -8.40
C ARG A 382 23.78 -8.25 -9.01
N ASN A 383 24.78 -7.78 -8.28
CA ASN A 383 26.16 -7.76 -8.76
C ASN A 383 26.75 -9.17 -8.83
N ARG A 384 26.46 -10.03 -7.83
CA ARG A 384 26.84 -11.45 -7.83
C ARG A 384 26.24 -12.20 -9.03
N SER A 385 24.94 -12.04 -9.28
CA SER A 385 24.25 -12.67 -10.42
C SER A 385 24.73 -12.18 -11.78
N ARG A 386 25.34 -10.99 -11.86
CA ARG A 386 25.98 -10.45 -13.07
C ARG A 386 27.45 -10.84 -13.22
N GLY A 387 28.00 -11.66 -12.33
CA GLY A 387 29.40 -12.06 -12.36
C GLY A 387 30.39 -10.94 -12.04
N ILE A 388 29.91 -9.81 -11.51
CA ILE A 388 30.77 -8.71 -11.07
C ILE A 388 31.29 -9.09 -9.68
N SER A 389 32.39 -9.85 -9.65
CA SER A 389 33.10 -10.16 -8.42
C SER A 389 33.77 -8.89 -7.86
N PRO A 390 33.75 -8.64 -6.53
CA PRO A 390 34.40 -7.47 -5.93
C PRO A 390 35.90 -7.36 -6.23
N ALA A 391 36.54 -8.47 -6.64
CA ALA A 391 37.96 -8.53 -6.96
C ALA A 391 38.36 -7.76 -8.23
N ALA A 392 37.43 -7.40 -9.12
CA ALA A 392 37.74 -6.66 -10.35
C ALA A 392 37.88 -5.14 -10.15
N ALA A 393 37.49 -4.61 -8.98
CA ALA A 393 37.63 -3.18 -8.66
C ALA A 393 39.03 -2.83 -8.09
N MET A 394 39.88 -3.83 -7.87
CA MET A 394 41.22 -3.67 -7.29
C MET A 394 42.31 -4.09 -8.28
N ALA A 395 42.11 -3.81 -9.57
CA ALA A 395 43.13 -3.99 -10.59
C ALA A 395 43.52 -2.64 -11.22
N LEU A 396 44.74 -2.22 -10.87
CA LEU A 396 45.64 -1.24 -11.50
C LEU A 396 45.50 0.23 -11.07
N PRO A 397 46.67 0.84 -10.78
CA PRO A 397 47.28 1.62 -11.86
C PRO A 397 48.70 1.18 -12.25
N ALA A 398 48.92 1.24 -13.56
CA ALA A 398 50.11 1.71 -14.26
C ALA A 398 51.47 1.02 -14.00
N ARG A 399 51.82 0.16 -14.95
CA ARG A 399 53.19 -0.05 -15.44
C ARG A 399 53.86 1.31 -15.66
N ARG A 400 54.89 1.64 -14.88
CA ARG A 400 55.91 2.65 -15.24
C ARG A 400 57.13 1.87 -15.70
N ASP A 401 57.38 1.87 -17.00
CA ASP A 401 58.73 1.62 -17.53
C ASP A 401 59.54 2.92 -17.37
N PRO A 402 60.76 2.85 -16.82
CA PRO A 402 61.78 3.84 -17.11
C PRO A 402 62.85 3.25 -18.03
N ARG A 403 62.98 3.91 -19.18
CA ARG A 403 64.07 3.88 -20.19
C ARG A 403 63.93 2.89 -21.35
#